data_AF-A0A9C9Z5K9-F1
#
_entry.id   AF-A0A9C9Z5K9-F1
#
_cell.length_a   1.000
_cell.length_b   1.000
_cell.length_c   1.000
_cell.angle_alpha   90.00
_cell.angle_beta   90.00
_cell.angle_gamma   90.00
#
_symmetry.space_group_name_H-M   'P 1'
#
loop_
_entity.id
_entity.type
_entity.pdbx_description
1 polymer ?
#
loop_
_entity_poly.entity_id
_entity_poly.type
_entity_poly.pdbx_seq_one_letter_code
_entity_poly.pdbx_strand_id
1 'polypeptide(L)'
;MKKSLLLCLALLAGTQGAAQAADDSTMTIQRGAAKAFFCTDCHGYNGMGSATAPAIAGQSASDLLKKLRAYKKKPSSIKGAVLAKFDDNDLRDLAAYFGSLKATKNGEASYSRDIQPIISSRCLSCHTKEGEGADKSGLDMHSYDALMKGTKQGGALIVPGSPATSTFMIMLTRQDHLRMPYGQNALSHDEIRVIRTWIDQGAKNN
;
A
#
# COMPACT_ATOMS: atom_id res chain seq x y z
N MET A 1 25.92 18.74 64.97
CA MET A 1 26.52 19.63 63.96
C MET A 1 25.72 19.50 62.67
N LYS A 2 25.14 20.62 62.23
CA LYS A 2 24.35 20.80 61.01
C LYS A 2 25.24 20.64 59.78
N LYS A 3 24.74 19.99 58.71
CA LYS A 3 25.04 20.34 57.31
C LYS A 3 23.89 19.86 56.43
N SER A 4 23.03 20.81 56.08
CA SER A 4 22.02 20.72 55.04
C SER A 4 22.68 20.37 53.71
N LEU A 5 22.10 19.41 52.97
CA LEU A 5 22.39 19.22 51.55
C LEU A 5 21.10 19.50 50.77
N LEU A 6 20.94 20.77 50.40
CA LEU A 6 20.10 21.21 49.29
C LEU A 6 20.87 20.89 48.01
N LEU A 7 20.32 20.08 47.10
CA LEU A 7 20.77 20.11 45.70
C LEU A 7 19.71 19.62 44.70
N CYS A 8 19.18 20.61 43.98
CA CYS A 8 18.76 20.58 42.57
C CYS A 8 17.68 19.60 42.13
N LEU A 9 16.42 20.03 42.32
CA LEU A 9 15.30 19.68 41.43
C LEU A 9 15.54 20.36 40.06
N ALA A 10 16.23 19.68 39.15
CA ALA A 10 16.35 20.13 37.76
C ALA A 10 15.05 19.77 37.01
N LEU A 11 14.18 20.76 36.81
CA LEU A 11 13.04 20.67 35.90
C LEU A 11 13.54 20.51 34.46
N LEU A 12 13.53 19.28 33.96
CA LEU A 12 13.61 18.96 32.53
C LEU A 12 12.27 19.30 31.86
N ALA A 13 11.98 20.58 31.67
CA ALA A 13 10.88 21.03 30.81
C ALA A 13 11.42 21.17 29.37
N GLY A 14 11.62 20.05 28.68
CA GLY A 14 12.18 20.00 27.32
C GLY A 14 11.24 19.30 26.33
N THR A 15 10.69 20.08 25.39
CA THR A 15 10.22 19.69 24.04
C THR A 15 9.44 18.37 23.87
N GLN A 16 8.34 18.16 24.58
CA GLN A 16 7.50 16.96 24.36
C GLN A 16 6.46 17.14 23.23
N GLY A 17 6.14 18.38 22.82
CA GLY A 17 4.99 18.63 21.94
C GLY A 17 5.08 18.02 20.53
N ALA A 18 6.22 18.14 19.85
CA ALA A 18 6.36 17.69 18.46
C ALA A 18 6.53 16.17 18.33
N ALA A 19 7.29 15.55 19.24
CA ALA A 19 7.48 14.10 19.27
C ALA A 19 6.19 13.37 19.64
N GLN A 20 5.43 13.87 20.62
CA GLN A 20 4.16 13.28 21.04
C GLN A 20 3.08 13.40 19.94
N ALA A 21 3.04 14.51 19.19
CA ALA A 21 2.10 14.69 18.08
C ALA A 21 2.41 13.78 16.88
N ALA A 22 3.69 13.53 16.60
CA ALA A 22 4.11 12.59 15.56
C ALA A 22 3.83 11.13 15.95
N ASP A 23 4.01 10.78 17.22
CA ASP A 23 3.66 9.47 17.77
C ASP A 23 2.14 9.24 17.73
N ASP A 24 1.33 10.23 18.15
CA ASP A 24 -0.13 10.14 18.10
C ASP A 24 -0.66 10.04 16.66
N SER A 25 -0.04 10.75 15.72
CA SER A 25 -0.36 10.65 14.28
C SER A 25 -0.01 9.27 13.71
N THR A 26 1.14 8.72 14.09
CA THR A 26 1.59 7.39 13.64
C THR A 26 0.67 6.30 14.20
N MET A 27 0.35 6.37 15.49
CA MET A 27 -0.57 5.46 16.15
C MET A 27 -1.98 5.53 15.55
N THR A 28 -2.46 6.73 15.22
CA THR A 28 -3.75 6.94 14.55
C THR A 28 -3.79 6.26 13.18
N ILE A 29 -2.74 6.42 12.38
CA ILE A 29 -2.61 5.75 11.07
C ILE A 29 -2.58 4.23 11.24
N GLN A 30 -1.85 3.71 12.23
CA GLN A 30 -1.75 2.27 12.49
C GLN A 30 -3.11 1.66 12.91
N ARG A 31 -3.85 2.32 13.80
CA ARG A 31 -5.21 1.87 14.19
C ARG A 31 -6.17 1.89 13.00
N GLY A 32 -6.04 2.88 12.12
CA GLY A 32 -6.82 2.96 10.87
C GLY A 32 -6.48 1.83 9.93
N ALA A 33 -5.18 1.56 9.73
CA ALA A 33 -4.69 0.46 8.90
C ALA A 33 -5.24 -0.90 9.34
N ALA A 34 -5.27 -1.15 10.65
CA ALA A 34 -5.79 -2.40 11.22
C ALA A 34 -7.28 -2.65 10.91
N LYS A 35 -8.04 -1.59 10.61
CA LYS A 35 -9.48 -1.64 10.30
C LYS A 35 -9.78 -1.49 8.81
N ALA A 36 -8.78 -1.15 8.00
CA ALA A 36 -8.95 -0.79 6.59
C ALA A 36 -9.41 -1.95 5.69
N PHE A 37 -9.19 -3.20 6.11
CA PHE A 37 -9.56 -4.40 5.37
C PHE A 37 -11.03 -4.39 4.89
N PHE A 38 -11.96 -3.96 5.75
CA PHE A 38 -13.40 -3.88 5.41
C PHE A 38 -13.73 -2.87 4.31
N CYS A 39 -12.85 -1.90 4.05
CA CYS A 39 -13.05 -0.91 3.01
C CYS A 39 -12.46 -1.41 1.68
N THR A 40 -11.34 -2.13 1.74
CA THR A 40 -10.58 -2.55 0.56
C THR A 40 -11.25 -3.65 -0.27
N ASP A 41 -12.23 -4.36 0.30
CA ASP A 41 -13.03 -5.34 -0.44
C ASP A 41 -13.77 -4.72 -1.64
N CYS A 42 -14.27 -3.48 -1.47
CA CYS A 42 -14.93 -2.74 -2.55
C CYS A 42 -14.01 -1.67 -3.14
N HIS A 43 -13.30 -0.92 -2.29
CA HIS A 43 -12.48 0.22 -2.71
C HIS A 43 -11.11 -0.18 -3.27
N GLY A 44 -10.93 -1.45 -3.62
CA GLY A 44 -9.67 -1.97 -4.16
C GLY A 44 -8.57 -2.05 -3.11
N TYR A 45 -7.46 -2.67 -3.49
CA TYR A 45 -6.33 -2.83 -2.59
C TYR A 45 -5.79 -1.49 -2.10
N ASN A 46 -5.61 -1.38 -0.77
CA ASN A 46 -5.24 -0.14 -0.10
C ASN A 46 -6.16 1.07 -0.43
N GLY A 47 -7.40 0.84 -0.88
CA GLY A 47 -8.36 1.90 -1.12
C GLY A 47 -8.14 2.69 -2.41
N MET A 48 -7.42 2.16 -3.41
CA MET A 48 -7.09 2.89 -4.64
C MET A 48 -8.21 2.96 -5.67
N GLY A 49 -9.36 2.41 -5.35
CA GLY A 49 -10.48 2.26 -6.26
C GLY A 49 -10.40 0.95 -7.02
N SER A 50 -11.53 0.56 -7.55
CA SER A 50 -11.77 -0.62 -8.35
C SER A 50 -12.80 -0.26 -9.42
N ALA A 51 -13.19 -1.22 -10.25
CA ALA A 51 -14.31 -1.04 -11.18
C ALA A 51 -15.64 -0.70 -10.46
N THR A 52 -15.79 -1.09 -9.19
CA THR A 52 -17.07 -0.99 -8.45
C THR A 52 -17.09 0.10 -7.38
N ALA A 53 -15.93 0.64 -6.99
CA ALA A 53 -15.87 1.74 -6.04
C ALA A 53 -14.69 2.69 -6.31
N PRO A 54 -14.85 4.00 -6.06
CA PRO A 54 -13.80 4.98 -6.32
C PRO A 54 -12.67 4.90 -5.30
N ALA A 55 -11.52 5.47 -5.66
CA ALA A 55 -10.38 5.64 -4.79
C ALA A 55 -10.72 6.43 -3.53
N ILE A 56 -10.32 5.92 -2.38
CA ILE A 56 -10.32 6.57 -1.06
C ILE A 56 -8.90 6.90 -0.57
N ALA A 57 -7.89 6.21 -1.10
CA ALA A 57 -6.48 6.48 -0.86
C ALA A 57 -6.07 7.88 -1.35
N GLY A 58 -5.29 8.59 -0.53
CA GLY A 58 -4.75 9.91 -0.81
C GLY A 58 -5.78 11.03 -0.89
N GLN A 59 -7.03 10.79 -0.49
CA GLN A 59 -7.98 11.88 -0.26
C GLN A 59 -7.60 12.68 1.00
N SER A 60 -7.94 13.96 1.04
CA SER A 60 -7.83 14.76 2.26
C SER A 60 -8.51 14.05 3.44
N ALA A 61 -7.77 13.81 4.52
CA ALA A 61 -8.28 13.10 5.69
C ALA A 61 -9.50 13.80 6.30
N SER A 62 -9.52 15.13 6.35
CA SER A 62 -10.66 15.89 6.87
C SER A 62 -11.90 15.75 5.99
N ASP A 63 -11.74 15.78 4.67
CA ASP A 63 -12.85 15.64 3.74
C ASP A 63 -13.39 14.21 3.72
N LEU A 64 -12.49 13.23 3.77
CA LEU A 64 -12.85 11.82 3.86
C LEU A 64 -13.64 11.57 5.14
N LEU A 65 -13.19 12.07 6.30
CA LEU A 65 -13.92 11.96 7.56
C LEU A 65 -15.32 12.57 7.49
N LYS A 66 -15.46 13.75 6.89
CA LYS A 66 -16.77 14.40 6.67
C LYS A 66 -17.71 13.52 5.83
N LYS A 67 -17.19 12.90 4.76
CA LYS A 67 -17.95 11.98 3.90
C LYS A 67 -18.35 10.71 4.66
N LEU A 68 -17.42 10.09 5.40
CA LEU A 68 -17.69 8.87 6.19
C LEU A 68 -18.82 9.11 7.21
N ARG A 69 -18.74 10.21 7.97
CA ARG A 69 -19.81 10.60 8.91
C ARG A 69 -21.15 10.83 8.22
N ALA A 70 -21.16 11.44 7.04
CA ALA A 70 -22.38 11.66 6.27
C ALA A 70 -22.98 10.35 5.75
N TYR A 71 -22.16 9.40 5.29
CA TYR A 71 -22.63 8.08 4.85
C TYR A 71 -23.13 7.22 6.00
N LYS A 72 -22.49 7.26 7.17
CA LYS A 72 -22.92 6.53 8.36
C LYS A 72 -24.36 6.87 8.78
N LYS A 73 -24.80 8.11 8.55
CA LYS A 73 -26.19 8.55 8.82
C LYS A 73 -27.24 7.92 7.87
N LYS A 74 -26.82 7.19 6.84
CA LYS A 74 -27.69 6.58 5.81
C LYS A 74 -27.53 5.05 5.78
N PRO A 75 -27.97 4.33 6.84
CA PRO A 75 -27.70 2.90 7.00
C PRO A 75 -28.30 2.00 5.92
N SER A 76 -29.31 2.48 5.18
CA SER A 76 -29.91 1.77 4.04
C SER A 76 -29.02 1.72 2.79
N SER A 77 -27.93 2.49 2.74
CA SER A 77 -26.95 2.43 1.64
C SER A 77 -25.82 1.44 1.96
N ILE A 78 -25.20 0.84 0.94
CA ILE A 78 -24.02 -0.04 1.11
C ILE A 78 -22.95 0.64 1.98
N LYS A 79 -22.67 1.93 1.70
CA LYS A 79 -21.70 2.74 2.46
C LYS A 79 -22.12 2.89 3.92
N GLY A 80 -23.40 3.19 4.19
CA GLY A 80 -23.89 3.33 5.55
C GLY A 80 -23.91 2.00 6.32
N ALA A 81 -24.26 0.89 5.67
CA ALA A 81 -24.26 -0.44 6.26
C ALA A 81 -22.84 -0.89 6.66
N VAL A 82 -21.84 -0.67 5.79
CA VAL A 82 -20.43 -0.94 6.13
C VAL A 82 -19.98 -0.05 7.29
N LEU A 83 -20.36 1.23 7.29
CA LEU A 83 -19.97 2.20 8.31
C LEU A 83 -20.73 2.08 9.64
N ALA A 84 -21.80 1.27 9.70
CA ALA A 84 -22.60 1.11 10.91
C ALA A 84 -21.77 0.55 12.08
N LYS A 85 -20.79 -0.32 11.78
CA LYS A 85 -19.94 -1.01 12.77
C LYS A 85 -18.78 -0.18 13.36
N PHE A 86 -18.51 1.00 12.79
CA PHE A 86 -17.36 1.83 13.18
C PHE A 86 -17.81 3.03 13.99
N ASP A 87 -17.19 3.29 15.14
CA ASP A 87 -17.47 4.50 15.91
C ASP A 87 -16.78 5.75 15.31
N ASP A 88 -17.00 6.92 15.91
CA ASP A 88 -16.43 8.16 15.37
C ASP A 88 -14.90 8.24 15.46
N ASN A 89 -14.29 7.53 16.41
CA ASN A 89 -12.82 7.44 16.51
C ASN A 89 -12.27 6.52 15.42
N ASP A 90 -12.94 5.40 15.16
CA ASP A 90 -12.62 4.53 14.03
C ASP A 90 -12.67 5.31 12.71
N LEU A 91 -13.69 6.16 12.51
CA LEU A 91 -13.79 6.96 11.29
C LEU A 91 -12.64 7.97 11.16
N ARG A 92 -12.17 8.56 12.27
CA ARG A 92 -10.99 9.43 12.29
C ARG A 92 -9.74 8.66 11.91
N ASP A 93 -9.51 7.51 12.54
CA ASP A 93 -8.36 6.64 12.29
C ASP A 93 -8.33 6.17 10.82
N LEU A 94 -9.47 5.69 10.30
CA LEU A 94 -9.62 5.28 8.90
C LEU A 94 -9.35 6.43 7.93
N ALA A 95 -9.88 7.62 8.21
CA ALA A 95 -9.67 8.78 7.35
C ALA A 95 -8.21 9.25 7.35
N ALA A 96 -7.55 9.24 8.51
CA ALA A 96 -6.13 9.53 8.63
C ALA A 96 -5.29 8.52 7.85
N TYR A 97 -5.57 7.22 8.01
CA TYR A 97 -4.89 6.15 7.28
C TYR A 97 -5.03 6.30 5.77
N PHE A 98 -6.26 6.36 5.24
CA PHE A 98 -6.44 6.45 3.79
C PHE A 98 -5.90 7.77 3.23
N GLY A 99 -5.98 8.87 3.98
CA GLY A 99 -5.42 10.15 3.57
C GLY A 99 -3.89 10.21 3.59
N SER A 100 -3.22 9.37 4.39
CA SER A 100 -1.75 9.28 4.37
C SER A 100 -1.21 8.43 3.20
N LEU A 101 -2.07 7.70 2.48
CA LEU A 101 -1.65 6.91 1.33
C LEU A 101 -1.37 7.82 0.13
N LYS A 102 -0.39 7.45 -0.69
CA LYS A 102 -0.18 8.11 -1.99
C LYS A 102 -1.28 7.73 -2.96
N ALA A 103 -2.00 8.72 -3.49
CA ALA A 103 -2.89 8.52 -4.62
C ALA A 103 -2.09 8.37 -5.93
N THR A 104 -2.53 7.48 -6.81
CA THR A 104 -2.16 7.54 -8.24
C THR A 104 -2.99 8.64 -8.91
N LYS A 105 -2.45 9.31 -9.94
CA LYS A 105 -3.23 10.31 -10.71
C LYS A 105 -4.47 9.61 -11.28
N ASN A 106 -5.65 10.09 -10.88
CA ASN A 106 -6.96 9.55 -11.27
C ASN A 106 -7.21 8.07 -10.89
N GLY A 107 -6.45 7.51 -9.95
CA GLY A 107 -6.55 6.10 -9.59
C GLY A 107 -5.94 5.15 -10.62
N GLU A 108 -5.46 5.61 -11.78
CA GLU A 108 -4.95 4.76 -12.87
C GLU A 108 -3.42 4.60 -12.81
N ALA A 109 -2.95 3.35 -12.82
CA ALA A 109 -1.53 3.02 -12.96
C ALA A 109 -1.18 2.84 -14.45
N SER A 110 -0.03 3.36 -14.85
CA SER A 110 0.50 3.23 -16.21
C SER A 110 1.73 2.35 -16.24
N TYR A 111 1.83 1.48 -17.25
CA TYR A 111 3.00 0.63 -17.42
C TYR A 111 4.27 1.47 -17.59
N SER A 112 4.28 2.36 -18.59
CA SER A 112 5.47 3.16 -18.93
C SER A 112 5.89 4.11 -17.82
N ARG A 113 4.93 4.74 -17.15
CA ARG A 113 5.19 5.74 -16.11
C ARG A 113 5.49 5.13 -14.74
N ASP A 114 4.73 4.12 -14.33
CA ASP A 114 4.72 3.66 -12.95
C ASP A 114 5.38 2.28 -12.77
N ILE A 115 5.25 1.37 -13.75
CA ILE A 115 5.70 -0.02 -13.63
C ILE A 115 7.09 -0.25 -14.20
N GLN A 116 7.36 0.27 -15.40
CA GLN A 116 8.63 0.11 -16.08
C GLN A 116 9.82 0.63 -15.26
N PRO A 117 9.74 1.78 -14.55
CA PRO A 117 10.83 2.23 -13.69
C PRO A 117 11.10 1.27 -12.52
N ILE A 118 10.04 0.67 -11.94
CA ILE A 118 10.19 -0.30 -10.85
C ILE A 118 10.87 -1.57 -11.37
N ILE A 119 10.41 -2.11 -12.51
CA ILE A 119 11.03 -3.28 -13.14
C ILE A 119 12.51 -3.00 -13.45
N SER A 120 12.80 -1.85 -14.05
CA SER A 120 14.16 -1.44 -14.41
C SER A 120 15.07 -1.37 -13.19
N SER A 121 14.59 -0.79 -12.09
CA SER A 121 15.38 -0.61 -10.88
C SER A 121 15.48 -1.86 -10.00
N ARG A 122 14.47 -2.74 -10.00
CA ARG A 122 14.35 -3.82 -9.00
C ARG A 122 14.53 -5.22 -9.57
N CYS A 123 14.30 -5.39 -10.88
CA CYS A 123 14.17 -6.71 -11.50
C CYS A 123 15.22 -6.96 -12.58
N LEU A 124 15.55 -5.94 -13.39
CA LEU A 124 16.46 -6.09 -14.53
C LEU A 124 17.94 -6.31 -14.17
N SER A 125 18.34 -6.30 -12.90
CA SER A 125 19.68 -6.78 -12.55
C SER A 125 19.82 -8.30 -12.66
N CYS A 126 18.71 -9.05 -12.51
CA CYS A 126 18.70 -10.51 -12.49
C CYS A 126 17.77 -11.14 -13.54
N HIS A 127 16.70 -10.46 -13.95
CA HIS A 127 15.71 -10.96 -14.93
C HIS A 127 15.92 -10.35 -16.33
N THR A 128 17.16 -10.39 -16.79
CA THR A 128 17.56 -10.10 -18.18
C THR A 128 17.91 -11.40 -18.88
N LYS A 129 18.02 -11.39 -20.21
CA LYS A 129 18.31 -12.58 -21.03
C LYS A 129 19.50 -13.44 -20.52
N GLU A 130 20.44 -12.84 -19.80
CA GLU A 130 21.67 -13.48 -19.28
C GLU A 130 21.80 -13.38 -17.75
N GLY A 131 20.76 -12.93 -17.05
CA GLY A 131 20.78 -12.79 -15.59
C GLY A 131 20.47 -14.11 -14.89
N GLU A 132 21.06 -14.32 -13.70
CA GLU A 132 20.87 -15.56 -12.93
C GLU A 132 19.38 -15.86 -12.65
N GLY A 133 18.55 -14.84 -12.47
CA GLY A 133 17.12 -14.99 -12.28
C GLY A 133 16.41 -15.53 -13.52
N ALA A 134 16.79 -15.07 -14.70
CA ALA A 134 16.29 -15.57 -15.97
C ALA A 134 16.79 -16.98 -16.28
N ASP A 135 18.00 -17.37 -15.85
CA ASP A 135 18.49 -18.74 -16.01
C ASP A 135 17.67 -19.75 -15.17
N LYS A 136 17.28 -19.36 -13.96
CA LYS A 136 16.48 -20.22 -13.06
C LYS A 136 15.02 -20.32 -13.48
N SER A 137 14.41 -19.20 -13.86
CA SER A 137 12.96 -19.12 -14.13
C SER A 137 12.60 -19.10 -15.61
N GLY A 138 13.55 -18.81 -16.50
CA GLY A 138 13.27 -18.48 -17.89
C GLY A 138 12.53 -17.17 -18.08
N LEU A 139 12.42 -16.33 -17.05
CA LEU A 139 11.68 -15.06 -17.08
C LEU A 139 12.56 -13.91 -17.57
N ASP A 140 12.13 -13.30 -18.67
CA ASP A 140 12.66 -12.04 -19.19
C ASP A 140 11.66 -10.91 -18.90
N MET A 141 12.15 -9.82 -18.29
CA MET A 141 11.34 -8.66 -17.93
C MET A 141 11.70 -7.39 -18.71
N HIS A 142 12.55 -7.50 -19.74
CA HIS A 142 13.08 -6.35 -20.48
C HIS A 142 12.01 -5.60 -21.30
N SER A 143 10.87 -6.23 -21.59
CA SER A 143 9.77 -5.60 -22.32
C SER A 143 8.41 -6.01 -21.75
N TYR A 144 7.39 -5.21 -22.07
CA TYR A 144 6.00 -5.53 -21.74
C TYR A 144 5.59 -6.90 -22.26
N ASP A 145 5.89 -7.21 -23.53
CA ASP A 145 5.50 -8.48 -24.15
C ASP A 145 6.20 -9.67 -23.48
N ALA A 146 7.49 -9.54 -23.14
CA ALA A 146 8.22 -10.57 -22.41
C ALA A 146 7.65 -10.80 -21.00
N LEU A 147 7.37 -9.71 -20.29
CA LEU A 147 6.76 -9.74 -18.95
C LEU A 147 5.39 -10.44 -18.98
N MET A 148 4.54 -10.10 -19.94
CA MET A 148 3.20 -10.69 -20.08
C MET A 148 3.24 -12.12 -20.60
N LYS A 149 4.26 -12.49 -21.38
CA LYS A 149 4.51 -13.87 -21.81
C LYS A 149 4.87 -14.79 -20.64
N GLY A 150 5.56 -14.28 -19.62
CA GLY A 150 5.92 -15.03 -18.41
C GLY A 150 7.10 -15.98 -18.61
N THR A 151 7.13 -17.08 -17.84
CA THR A 151 8.26 -18.02 -17.80
C THR A 151 8.21 -19.05 -18.94
N LYS A 152 9.37 -19.66 -19.25
CA LYS A 152 9.46 -20.76 -20.23
C LYS A 152 8.72 -22.04 -19.79
N GLN A 153 8.46 -22.20 -18.50
CA GLN A 153 7.83 -23.39 -17.92
C GLN A 153 6.30 -23.41 -18.09
N GLY A 154 5.71 -22.34 -18.64
CA GLY A 154 4.27 -22.20 -18.83
C GLY A 154 3.56 -21.65 -17.60
N GLY A 155 2.40 -21.03 -17.82
CA GLY A 155 1.61 -20.35 -16.80
C GLY A 155 1.74 -18.83 -16.89
N ALA A 156 0.62 -18.14 -16.66
CA ALA A 156 0.57 -16.68 -16.71
C ALA A 156 1.27 -16.08 -15.48
N LEU A 157 2.39 -15.39 -15.71
CA LEU A 157 3.06 -14.63 -14.64
C LEU A 157 2.14 -13.52 -14.10
N ILE A 158 1.45 -12.84 -15.03
CA ILE A 158 0.47 -11.80 -14.75
C ILE A 158 -0.86 -12.25 -15.35
N VAL A 159 -1.90 -12.22 -14.52
CA VAL A 159 -3.29 -12.41 -14.93
C VAL A 159 -3.97 -11.04 -14.87
N PRO A 160 -4.21 -10.37 -16.00
CA PRO A 160 -4.92 -9.10 -16.04
C PRO A 160 -6.24 -9.15 -15.25
N GLY A 161 -6.45 -8.16 -14.40
CA GLY A 161 -7.61 -8.06 -13.51
C GLY A 161 -7.57 -8.98 -12.28
N SER A 162 -6.51 -9.78 -12.10
CA SER A 162 -6.42 -10.74 -10.99
C SER A 162 -5.04 -10.71 -10.32
N PRO A 163 -4.73 -9.65 -9.57
CA PRO A 163 -3.47 -9.56 -8.84
C PRO A 163 -3.30 -10.69 -7.82
N ALA A 164 -4.39 -11.19 -7.22
CA ALA A 164 -4.32 -12.24 -6.21
C ALA A 164 -3.87 -13.61 -6.76
N THR A 165 -4.13 -13.88 -8.04
CA THR A 165 -3.76 -15.15 -8.70
C THR A 165 -2.53 -15.00 -9.59
N SER A 166 -2.05 -13.77 -9.81
CA SER A 166 -0.85 -13.49 -10.57
C SER A 166 0.39 -13.96 -9.80
N THR A 167 1.16 -14.89 -10.38
CA THR A 167 2.44 -15.35 -9.81
C THR A 167 3.38 -14.18 -9.53
N PHE A 168 3.33 -13.11 -10.34
CA PHE A 168 4.12 -11.92 -10.11
C PHE A 168 3.89 -11.32 -8.73
N MET A 169 2.63 -11.11 -8.33
CA MET A 169 2.31 -10.60 -7.00
C MET A 169 2.69 -11.58 -5.91
N ILE A 170 2.40 -12.87 -6.11
CA ILE A 170 2.72 -13.92 -5.14
C ILE A 170 4.21 -13.89 -4.81
N MET A 171 5.09 -13.82 -5.83
CA MET A 171 6.54 -13.80 -5.65
C MET A 171 7.03 -12.52 -4.96
N LEU A 172 6.43 -11.37 -5.25
CA LEU A 172 6.80 -10.09 -4.63
C LEU A 172 6.37 -10.00 -3.15
N THR A 173 5.30 -10.70 -2.75
CA THR A 173 4.72 -10.62 -1.40
C THR A 173 4.93 -11.85 -0.53
N ARG A 174 5.78 -12.81 -0.95
CA ARG A 174 6.11 -13.99 -0.13
C ARG A 174 6.69 -13.55 1.23
N GLN A 175 6.41 -14.35 2.25
CA GLN A 175 6.90 -14.13 3.62
C GLN A 175 8.14 -14.96 3.95
N ASP A 176 8.66 -15.73 3.00
CA ASP A 176 9.84 -16.58 3.18
C ASP A 176 11.04 -16.08 2.36
N HIS A 177 12.15 -16.82 2.48
CA HIS A 177 13.42 -16.47 1.82
C HIS A 177 13.38 -16.57 0.28
N LEU A 178 12.31 -17.12 -0.30
CA LEU A 178 12.12 -17.22 -1.75
C LEU A 178 11.40 -16.00 -2.34
N ARG A 179 11.13 -14.96 -1.54
CA ARG A 179 10.56 -13.69 -2.01
C ARG A 179 11.45 -13.02 -3.07
N MET A 180 10.83 -12.45 -4.09
CA MET A 180 11.52 -11.60 -5.06
C MET A 180 11.52 -10.12 -4.62
N PRO A 181 12.61 -9.38 -4.84
CA PRO A 181 13.87 -9.85 -5.42
C PRO A 181 14.64 -10.72 -4.40
N TYR A 182 15.21 -11.82 -4.88
CA TYR A 182 15.85 -12.85 -4.06
C TYR A 182 17.10 -12.32 -3.36
N GLY A 183 17.21 -12.53 -2.04
CA GLY A 183 18.37 -12.08 -1.27
C GLY A 183 18.55 -10.55 -1.22
N GLN A 184 17.58 -9.77 -1.70
CA GLN A 184 17.61 -8.31 -1.73
C GLN A 184 16.48 -7.73 -0.87
N ASN A 185 16.52 -6.41 -0.63
CA ASN A 185 15.45 -5.69 0.06
C ASN A 185 14.09 -5.89 -0.64
N ALA A 186 13.04 -5.98 0.17
CA ALA A 186 11.68 -6.02 -0.35
C ALA A 186 11.34 -4.73 -1.10
N LEU A 187 10.46 -4.83 -2.09
CA LEU A 187 9.80 -3.66 -2.65
C LEU A 187 9.07 -2.95 -1.52
N SER A 188 9.06 -1.62 -1.57
CA SER A 188 8.27 -0.81 -0.68
C SER A 188 6.78 -1.11 -0.85
N HIS A 189 6.00 -0.81 0.19
CA HIS A 189 4.54 -0.90 0.11
C HIS A 189 3.97 -0.06 -1.05
N ASP A 190 4.59 1.07 -1.41
CA ASP A 190 4.19 1.90 -2.54
C ASP A 190 4.44 1.23 -3.90
N GLU A 191 5.60 0.59 -4.08
CA GLU A 191 5.93 -0.12 -5.32
C GLU A 191 5.00 -1.33 -5.52
N ILE A 192 4.81 -2.15 -4.47
CA ILE A 192 3.87 -3.29 -4.49
C ILE A 192 2.46 -2.82 -4.79
N ARG A 193 2.05 -1.70 -4.17
CA ARG A 193 0.74 -1.07 -4.37
C ARG A 193 0.51 -0.70 -5.84
N VAL A 194 1.43 0.02 -6.46
CA VAL A 194 1.31 0.45 -7.87
C VAL A 194 1.25 -0.74 -8.82
N ILE A 195 2.09 -1.76 -8.61
CA ILE A 195 2.07 -2.98 -9.42
C ILE A 195 0.72 -3.68 -9.33
N ARG A 196 0.19 -3.82 -8.11
CA ARG A 196 -1.09 -4.47 -7.89
C ARG A 196 -2.23 -3.74 -8.60
N THR A 197 -2.27 -2.40 -8.49
CA THR A 197 -3.27 -1.57 -9.16
C THR A 197 -3.20 -1.71 -10.68
N TRP A 198 -2.00 -1.70 -11.25
CA TRP A 198 -1.84 -1.88 -12.67
C TRP A 198 -2.37 -3.24 -13.15
N ILE A 199 -2.08 -4.32 -12.42
CA ILE A 199 -2.63 -5.66 -12.74
C ILE A 199 -4.15 -5.64 -12.61
N ASP A 200 -4.70 -5.10 -11.52
CA ASP A 200 -6.15 -4.99 -11.28
C ASP A 200 -6.88 -4.23 -12.42
N GLN A 201 -6.21 -3.25 -13.02
CA GLN A 201 -6.72 -2.44 -14.13
C GLN A 201 -6.53 -3.08 -15.51
N GLY A 202 -6.20 -4.37 -15.54
CA GLY A 202 -6.03 -5.13 -16.78
C GLY A 202 -4.60 -5.12 -17.33
N ALA A 203 -3.62 -4.72 -16.52
CA ALA A 203 -2.19 -4.75 -16.86
C ALA A 203 -1.87 -4.10 -18.23
N LYS A 204 -2.48 -2.95 -18.54
CA LYS A 204 -2.39 -2.31 -19.86
C LYS A 204 -0.97 -1.85 -20.19
N ASN A 205 -0.60 -1.88 -21.46
CA ASN A 205 0.63 -1.25 -21.98
C ASN A 205 0.34 0.23 -22.30
N ASN A 206 0.43 1.12 -21.30
CA ASN A 206 0.03 2.54 -21.40
C ASN A 206 1.03 3.50 -20.75
#